data_AF-A0A7R9UDQ5-F1
#
_entry.id   AF-A0A7R9UDQ5-F1
#
_cell.length_a   1.000
_cell.length_b   1.000
_cell.length_c   1.000
_cell.angle_alpha   90.00
_cell.angle_beta   90.00
_cell.angle_gamma   90.00
#
_symmetry.space_group_name_H-M   'P 1'
#
loop_
_entity.id
_entity.type
_entity.pdbx_description
1 polymer ?
#
loop_
_entity_poly.entity_id
_entity_poly.type
_entity_poly.pdbx_seq_one_letter_code
_entity_poly.pdbx_strand_id
1 'polypeptide(L)'
;DAPRCFATAISLAPNVADAIDEAVEKCLSQFVGSSQVDLAMFHVSSSHLNAVSAGDISSRLRQKLPGLKVYLGATCGGTLASFGADQEPLEVEAQLAFSLVLCALPGVEVRPFWLDERSLPGGVSALDVEAWQKIFELPVSPADDAQPIFLTYPLPGFSNYLGDMLTGLDAAYPRALKAGGIASTVSSLHKPRAWVGFGDESDLES
;
A
#
# COMPACT_ATOMS: atom_id res chain seq x y z
N ASP A 1 -24.35 4.26 -9.40
CA ASP A 1 -22.92 4.50 -9.10
C ASP A 1 -22.05 3.64 -9.99
N ALA A 2 -20.86 4.14 -10.34
CA ALA A 2 -19.87 3.32 -11.03
C ALA A 2 -19.47 2.11 -10.15
N PRO A 3 -19.20 0.93 -10.72
CA PRO A 3 -18.81 -0.23 -9.93
C PRO A 3 -17.43 -0.02 -9.32
N ARG A 4 -17.21 -0.57 -8.12
CA ARG A 4 -15.86 -0.73 -7.56
C ARG A 4 -15.16 -1.85 -8.33
N CYS A 5 -13.92 -1.63 -8.73
CA CYS A 5 -13.16 -2.62 -9.49
C CYS A 5 -11.69 -2.62 -9.10
N PHE A 6 -11.09 -3.80 -9.24
CA PHE A 6 -9.70 -4.09 -8.92
C PHE A 6 -9.05 -4.68 -10.15
N ALA A 7 -7.83 -4.26 -10.43
CA ALA A 7 -7.00 -4.83 -11.49
C ALA A 7 -5.62 -5.15 -10.91
N THR A 8 -5.07 -6.30 -11.27
CA THR A 8 -3.78 -6.77 -10.75
C THR A 8 -2.85 -7.13 -11.90
N ALA A 9 -1.56 -6.84 -11.75
CA ALA A 9 -0.55 -7.20 -12.74
C ALA A 9 0.81 -7.40 -12.09
N ILE A 10 1.67 -8.12 -12.81
CA ILE A 10 3.09 -8.24 -12.53
C ILE A 10 3.88 -8.03 -13.83
N SER A 11 5.00 -7.32 -13.71
CA SER A 11 6.02 -7.24 -14.74
C SER A 11 7.34 -7.82 -14.22
N LEU A 12 8.06 -8.47 -15.12
CA LEU A 12 9.41 -9.03 -14.91
C LEU A 12 10.46 -8.27 -15.73
N ALA A 13 10.12 -7.06 -16.21
CA ALA A 13 11.06 -6.26 -16.99
C ALA A 13 12.29 -5.93 -16.15
N PRO A 14 13.51 -6.02 -16.72
CA PRO A 14 14.74 -5.85 -15.96
C PRO A 14 14.95 -4.40 -15.49
N ASN A 15 14.43 -3.44 -16.24
CA ASN A 15 14.41 -2.04 -15.86
C ASN A 15 13.13 -1.74 -15.06
N VAL A 16 13.24 -1.09 -13.90
CA VAL A 16 12.07 -0.84 -13.04
C VAL A 16 11.06 0.07 -13.71
N ALA A 17 11.52 1.04 -14.51
CA ALA A 17 10.64 1.96 -15.18
C ALA A 17 9.81 1.14 -16.16
N ASP A 18 10.44 0.37 -17.05
CA ASP A 18 9.69 -0.50 -17.95
C ASP A 18 8.73 -1.43 -17.19
N ALA A 19 9.14 -1.95 -16.02
CA ALA A 19 8.30 -2.79 -15.18
C ALA A 19 7.05 -2.09 -14.64
N ILE A 20 7.19 -0.85 -14.16
CA ILE A 20 6.06 -0.02 -13.70
C ILE A 20 5.12 0.28 -14.87
N ASP A 21 5.66 0.63 -16.04
CA ASP A 21 4.84 1.00 -17.19
C ASP A 21 4.02 -0.18 -17.69
N GLU A 22 4.68 -1.34 -17.83
CA GLU A 22 4.04 -2.58 -18.24
C GLU A 22 2.96 -3.00 -17.23
N ALA A 23 3.24 -2.90 -15.92
CA ALA A 23 2.27 -3.24 -14.89
C ALA A 23 1.06 -2.30 -14.90
N VAL A 24 1.27 -0.99 -15.06
CA VAL A 24 0.18 -0.01 -15.18
C VAL A 24 -0.67 -0.29 -16.42
N GLU A 25 -0.06 -0.51 -17.57
CA GLU A 25 -0.77 -0.80 -18.82
C GLU A 25 -1.61 -2.09 -18.72
N LYS A 26 -1.02 -3.15 -18.16
CA LYS A 26 -1.72 -4.42 -17.88
C LYS A 26 -2.90 -4.23 -16.93
N CYS A 27 -2.74 -3.48 -15.84
CA CYS A 27 -3.85 -3.18 -14.93
C CYS A 27 -4.95 -2.35 -15.62
N LEU A 28 -4.57 -1.29 -16.34
CA LEU A 28 -5.53 -0.41 -17.00
C LEU A 28 -6.36 -1.14 -18.06
N SER A 29 -5.77 -2.11 -18.77
CA SER A 29 -6.48 -2.95 -19.74
C SER A 29 -7.59 -3.82 -19.14
N GLN A 30 -7.59 -4.04 -17.82
CA GLN A 30 -8.62 -4.82 -17.11
C GLN A 30 -9.80 -3.95 -16.66
N PHE A 31 -9.66 -2.62 -16.64
CA PHE A 31 -10.76 -1.73 -16.31
C PHE A 31 -11.72 -1.60 -17.50
N VAL A 32 -13.02 -1.76 -17.21
CA VAL A 32 -14.08 -1.50 -18.18
C VAL A 32 -14.57 -0.07 -18.02
N GLY A 33 -14.44 0.74 -19.07
CA GLY A 33 -14.87 2.14 -19.10
C GLY A 33 -13.88 3.12 -18.47
N SER A 34 -14.30 4.38 -18.32
CA SER A 34 -13.48 5.46 -17.76
C SER A 34 -13.62 5.51 -16.23
N SER A 35 -12.97 4.57 -15.54
CA SER A 35 -12.88 4.58 -14.08
C SER A 35 -11.63 5.34 -13.64
N GLN A 36 -11.79 6.33 -12.75
CA GLN A 36 -10.66 6.97 -12.10
C GLN A 36 -10.06 6.02 -11.06
N VAL A 37 -8.74 5.89 -11.05
CA VAL A 37 -8.03 5.08 -10.05
C VAL A 37 -7.87 5.91 -8.78
N ASP A 38 -8.40 5.39 -7.66
CA ASP A 38 -8.35 6.06 -6.36
C ASP A 38 -7.14 5.61 -5.53
N LEU A 39 -6.78 4.32 -5.63
CA LEU A 39 -5.69 3.71 -4.87
C LEU A 39 -4.83 2.81 -5.78
N ALA A 40 -3.51 2.95 -5.66
CA ALA A 40 -2.54 2.02 -6.22
C ALA A 40 -1.75 1.34 -5.09
N MET A 41 -1.69 0.01 -5.10
CA MET A 41 -0.85 -0.75 -4.18
C MET A 41 0.23 -1.46 -4.97
N PHE A 42 1.49 -1.36 -4.57
CA PHE A 42 2.57 -2.00 -5.31
C PHE A 42 3.58 -2.71 -4.42
N HIS A 43 4.19 -3.75 -4.96
CA HIS A 43 5.36 -4.38 -4.36
C HIS A 43 6.48 -4.41 -5.38
N VAL A 44 7.63 -3.87 -5.00
CA VAL A 44 8.83 -3.89 -5.84
C VAL A 44 9.82 -4.89 -5.26
N SER A 45 10.30 -5.81 -6.09
CA SER A 45 11.37 -6.71 -5.68
C SER A 45 12.60 -5.90 -5.29
N SER A 46 13.19 -6.22 -4.14
CA SER A 46 14.40 -5.55 -3.69
C SER A 46 15.60 -5.75 -4.64
N SER A 47 15.52 -6.72 -5.56
CA SER A 47 16.50 -6.90 -6.64
C SER A 47 16.58 -5.70 -7.58
N HIS A 48 15.54 -4.85 -7.65
CA HIS A 48 15.59 -3.58 -8.37
C HIS A 48 16.35 -2.47 -7.60
N LEU A 49 16.57 -2.57 -6.29
CA LEU A 49 17.06 -1.45 -5.47
C LEU A 49 18.48 -0.98 -5.83
N ASN A 50 19.29 -1.83 -6.46
CA ASN A 50 20.61 -1.43 -6.95
C ASN A 50 20.53 -0.49 -8.17
N ALA A 51 19.37 -0.41 -8.83
CA ALA A 51 19.18 0.27 -10.12
C ALA A 51 18.16 1.43 -10.07
N VAL A 52 17.61 1.76 -8.90
CA VAL A 52 16.42 2.63 -8.79
C VAL A 52 16.54 3.58 -7.60
N SER A 53 16.28 4.87 -7.85
CA SER A 53 15.98 5.79 -6.76
C SER A 53 14.48 5.74 -6.49
N ALA A 54 14.10 5.81 -5.22
CA ALA A 54 12.70 5.71 -4.83
C ALA A 54 11.80 6.82 -5.37
N GLY A 55 12.35 8.02 -5.64
CA GLY A 55 11.61 9.11 -6.28
C GLY A 55 11.14 8.77 -7.70
N ASP A 56 11.76 7.78 -8.35
CA ASP A 56 11.42 7.38 -9.72
C ASP A 56 10.07 6.63 -9.78
N ILE A 57 9.72 5.87 -8.73
CA ILE A 57 8.47 5.08 -8.71
C ILE A 57 7.27 6.01 -8.58
N SER A 58 7.28 6.90 -7.59
CA SER A 58 6.17 7.81 -7.30
C SER A 58 5.89 8.75 -8.47
N SER A 59 6.92 9.41 -8.98
CA SER A 59 6.83 10.35 -10.11
C SER A 59 6.18 9.67 -11.32
N ARG A 60 6.58 8.43 -11.59
CA ARG A 60 6.12 7.68 -12.75
C ARG A 60 4.70 7.13 -12.59
N LEU A 61 4.33 6.66 -11.41
CA LEU A 61 2.94 6.30 -11.11
C LEU A 61 2.01 7.50 -11.32
N ARG A 62 2.38 8.68 -10.80
CA ARG A 62 1.59 9.91 -10.99
C ARG A 62 1.49 10.32 -12.46
N GLN A 63 2.58 10.20 -13.21
CA GLN A 63 2.59 10.49 -14.64
C GLN A 63 1.64 9.57 -15.43
N LYS A 64 1.63 8.26 -15.12
CA LYS A 64 0.85 7.26 -15.85
C LYS A 64 -0.61 7.18 -15.38
N LEU A 65 -0.90 7.61 -14.16
CA LEU A 65 -2.22 7.58 -13.53
C LEU A 65 -2.64 9.00 -13.13
N PRO A 66 -2.94 9.89 -14.10
CA PRO A 66 -3.41 11.23 -13.80
C PRO A 66 -4.73 11.16 -13.01
N GLY A 67 -4.72 11.69 -11.78
CA GLY A 67 -5.85 11.63 -10.86
C GLY A 67 -5.77 10.52 -9.79
N LEU A 68 -4.66 9.78 -9.71
CA LEU A 68 -4.38 8.87 -8.60
C LEU A 68 -4.36 9.65 -7.27
N LYS A 69 -5.22 9.26 -6.32
CA LYS A 69 -5.33 9.97 -5.03
C LYS A 69 -4.29 9.50 -4.04
N VAL A 70 -4.10 8.18 -3.94
CA VAL A 70 -3.21 7.55 -2.97
C VAL A 70 -2.45 6.41 -3.62
N TYR A 71 -1.18 6.25 -3.27
CA TYR A 71 -0.50 4.97 -3.43
C TYR A 71 0.12 4.51 -2.12
N LEU A 72 0.27 3.20 -2.01
CA LEU A 72 0.94 2.52 -0.91
C LEU A 72 1.82 1.42 -1.50
N GLY A 73 3.07 1.32 -1.09
CA GLY A 73 3.93 0.24 -1.58
C GLY A 73 5.06 -0.11 -0.65
N ALA A 74 5.67 -1.25 -0.90
CA ALA A 74 6.80 -1.72 -0.14
C ALA A 74 7.78 -2.55 -0.99
N THR A 75 9.02 -2.64 -0.53
CA THR A 75 9.95 -3.62 -1.07
C THR A 75 9.56 -5.02 -0.60
N CYS A 76 9.89 -6.02 -1.40
CA CYS A 76 9.68 -7.42 -1.05
C CYS A 76 10.83 -8.31 -1.54
N GLY A 77 11.01 -9.47 -0.87
CA GLY A 77 11.89 -10.54 -1.33
C GLY A 77 11.26 -11.43 -2.41
N GLY A 78 9.93 -11.51 -2.41
CA GLY A 78 9.13 -12.17 -3.43
C GLY A 78 7.88 -11.36 -3.76
N THR A 79 7.48 -11.36 -5.02
CA THR A 79 6.27 -10.68 -5.52
C THR A 79 5.23 -11.70 -5.94
N LEU A 80 3.97 -11.40 -5.67
CA LEU A 80 2.82 -12.18 -6.13
C LEU A 80 1.86 -11.26 -6.90
N ALA A 81 1.32 -11.73 -8.01
CA ALA A 81 0.12 -11.16 -8.63
C ALA A 81 -0.62 -12.21 -9.45
N SER A 82 -1.92 -12.01 -9.65
CA SER A 82 -2.67 -12.68 -10.72
C SER A 82 -2.95 -11.69 -11.85
N PHE A 83 -3.31 -12.18 -13.04
CA PHE A 83 -3.76 -11.35 -14.15
C PHE A 83 -5.18 -11.76 -14.55
N GLY A 84 -6.17 -11.00 -14.09
CA GLY A 84 -7.59 -11.35 -14.23
C GLY A 84 -8.05 -12.43 -13.26
N ALA A 85 -9.37 -12.52 -13.04
CA ALA A 85 -9.96 -13.33 -11.99
C ALA A 85 -9.76 -14.86 -12.17
N ASP A 86 -9.49 -15.30 -13.40
CA ASP A 86 -9.46 -16.72 -13.77
C ASP A 86 -8.03 -17.28 -13.95
N GLN A 87 -6.99 -16.48 -13.66
CA GLN A 87 -5.60 -16.93 -13.78
C GLN A 87 -5.02 -17.35 -12.44
N GLU A 88 -4.22 -18.42 -12.48
CA GLU A 88 -3.41 -18.85 -11.34
C GLU A 88 -2.44 -17.73 -10.93
N PRO A 89 -2.32 -17.44 -9.62
CA PRO A 89 -1.35 -16.46 -9.15
C PRO A 89 0.08 -16.83 -9.57
N LEU A 90 0.82 -15.85 -10.06
CA LEU A 90 2.25 -15.97 -10.35
C LEU A 90 3.06 -15.48 -9.16
N GLU A 91 3.81 -16.40 -8.56
CA GLU A 91 4.79 -16.10 -7.51
C GLU A 91 6.19 -16.02 -8.10
N VAL A 92 6.92 -14.96 -7.76
CA VAL A 92 8.27 -14.70 -8.22
C VAL A 92 9.16 -14.33 -7.05
N GLU A 93 10.09 -15.22 -6.70
CA GLU A 93 11.07 -15.02 -5.64
C GLU A 93 12.43 -14.62 -6.20
N ALA A 94 13.12 -13.73 -5.48
CA ALA A 94 14.53 -13.36 -5.72
C ALA A 94 14.88 -12.87 -7.14
N GLN A 95 13.89 -12.45 -7.92
CA GLN A 95 14.05 -11.97 -9.30
C GLN A 95 13.56 -10.53 -9.45
N LEU A 96 13.89 -9.89 -10.57
CA LEU A 96 13.39 -8.57 -10.93
C LEU A 96 11.88 -8.68 -11.20
N ALA A 97 11.10 -8.00 -10.38
CA ALA A 97 9.66 -8.04 -10.46
C ALA A 97 9.02 -6.80 -9.83
N PHE A 98 7.90 -6.38 -10.40
CA PHE A 98 7.04 -5.32 -9.89
C PHE A 98 5.60 -5.78 -9.97
N SER A 99 4.92 -5.93 -8.83
CA SER A 99 3.50 -6.21 -8.77
C SER A 99 2.70 -4.96 -8.44
N LEU A 100 1.52 -4.84 -9.06
CA LEU A 100 0.65 -3.68 -8.93
C LEU A 100 -0.80 -4.13 -8.78
N VAL A 101 -1.52 -3.44 -7.91
CA VAL A 101 -2.97 -3.49 -7.80
C VAL A 101 -3.50 -2.07 -7.97
N LEU A 102 -4.41 -1.87 -8.92
CA LEU A 102 -5.14 -0.62 -9.09
C LEU A 102 -6.58 -0.80 -8.63
N CYS A 103 -7.09 0.19 -7.91
CA CYS A 103 -8.44 0.18 -7.35
C CYS A 103 -9.19 1.43 -7.80
N ALA A 104 -10.35 1.24 -8.44
CA ALA A 104 -11.35 2.30 -8.58
C ALA A 104 -12.42 2.09 -7.51
N LEU A 105 -12.59 3.06 -6.63
CA LEU A 105 -13.35 2.98 -5.40
C LEU A 105 -14.32 4.18 -5.29
N PRO A 106 -15.30 4.31 -6.20
CA PRO A 106 -16.28 5.38 -6.14
C PRO A 106 -17.05 5.37 -4.82
N GLY A 107 -17.16 6.55 -4.20
CA GLY A 107 -17.82 6.75 -2.91
C GLY A 107 -17.02 6.21 -1.71
N VAL A 108 -15.76 5.81 -1.88
CA VAL A 108 -14.86 5.43 -0.78
C VAL A 108 -13.87 6.57 -0.55
N GLU A 109 -13.77 6.99 0.70
CA GLU A 109 -12.71 7.91 1.12
C GLU A 109 -11.44 7.11 1.41
N VAL A 110 -10.37 7.37 0.65
CA VAL A 110 -9.06 6.75 0.86
C VAL A 110 -8.20 7.74 1.64
N ARG A 111 -7.94 7.42 2.91
CA ARG A 111 -7.10 8.23 3.79
C ARG A 111 -5.76 7.58 4.01
N PRO A 112 -4.68 8.22 3.61
CA PRO A 112 -3.37 7.68 3.79
C PRO A 112 -2.78 8.16 5.13
N PHE A 113 -1.88 7.39 5.71
CA PHE A 113 -1.26 7.74 7.00
C PHE A 113 0.16 7.20 7.07
N TRP A 114 0.96 7.77 7.97
CA TRP A 114 2.31 7.33 8.27
C TRP A 114 2.49 7.29 9.79
N LEU A 115 3.02 6.18 10.31
CA LEU A 115 3.27 6.01 11.74
C LEU A 115 4.75 5.74 11.96
N ASP A 116 5.34 6.49 12.88
CA ASP A 116 6.63 6.21 13.47
C ASP A 116 6.50 5.96 14.98
N GLU A 117 7.60 5.61 15.65
CA GLU A 117 7.63 5.37 17.09
C GLU A 117 7.11 6.54 17.94
N ARG A 118 7.19 7.77 17.42
CA ARG A 118 6.81 9.00 18.12
C ARG A 118 5.33 9.30 17.95
N SER A 119 4.72 8.71 16.92
CA SER A 119 3.32 8.88 16.56
C SER A 119 2.38 7.97 17.37
N LEU A 120 2.92 6.97 18.06
CA LEU A 120 2.12 5.96 18.74
C LEU A 120 1.84 6.31 20.21
N PRO A 121 0.62 6.02 20.73
CA PRO A 121 0.36 5.98 22.15
C PRO A 121 1.12 4.79 22.77
N GLY A 122 2.15 5.05 23.58
CA GLY A 122 2.98 4.00 24.17
C GLY A 122 2.43 3.43 25.49
N GLY A 123 2.74 2.16 25.78
CA GLY A 123 2.51 1.55 27.08
C GLY A 123 1.03 1.48 27.48
N VAL A 124 0.67 1.96 28.67
CA VAL A 124 -0.73 1.96 29.16
C VAL A 124 -1.68 2.79 28.29
N SER A 125 -1.15 3.76 27.54
CA SER A 125 -1.94 4.59 26.62
C SER A 125 -2.27 3.89 25.30
N ALA A 126 -1.76 2.69 25.04
CA ALA A 126 -2.12 1.92 23.85
C ALA A 126 -3.63 1.62 23.77
N LEU A 127 -4.34 1.61 24.90
CA LEU A 127 -5.80 1.43 24.98
C LEU A 127 -6.60 2.73 24.93
N ASP A 128 -5.95 3.88 24.76
CA ASP A 128 -6.62 5.18 24.69
C ASP A 128 -7.30 5.38 23.32
N VAL A 129 -8.61 5.14 23.28
CA VAL A 129 -9.44 5.24 22.07
C VAL A 129 -9.36 6.64 21.44
N GLU A 130 -9.39 7.70 22.24
CA GLU A 130 -9.36 9.07 21.72
C GLU A 130 -8.02 9.40 21.08
N ALA A 131 -6.91 8.89 21.64
CA ALA A 131 -5.58 9.06 21.07
C ALA A 131 -5.50 8.45 19.65
N TRP A 132 -6.02 7.23 19.46
CA TRP A 132 -6.04 6.57 18.16
C TRP A 132 -7.00 7.23 17.16
N GLN A 133 -8.18 7.64 17.60
CA GLN A 133 -9.11 8.38 16.74
C GLN A 133 -8.52 9.71 16.26
N LYS A 134 -7.74 10.37 17.11
CA LYS A 134 -7.03 11.59 16.76
C LYS A 134 -5.90 11.35 15.75
N ILE A 135 -5.11 10.28 15.92
CA ILE A 135 -4.01 9.93 14.99
C ILE A 135 -4.50 9.76 13.55
N PHE A 136 -5.64 9.10 13.36
CA PHE A 136 -6.22 8.86 12.03
C PHE A 136 -7.24 9.92 11.60
N GLU A 137 -7.47 10.93 12.44
CA GLU A 137 -8.50 11.97 12.28
C GLU A 137 -9.88 11.36 11.92
N LEU A 138 -10.18 10.22 12.52
CA LEU A 138 -11.34 9.39 12.18
C LEU A 138 -12.18 9.10 13.44
N PRO A 139 -13.03 10.04 13.87
CA PRO A 139 -13.92 9.83 14.99
C PRO A 139 -15.08 8.92 14.55
N VAL A 140 -14.89 7.61 14.67
CA VAL A 140 -15.93 6.60 14.39
C VAL A 140 -16.55 6.15 15.71
N SER A 141 -17.86 6.19 15.81
CA SER A 141 -18.54 5.56 16.93
C SER A 141 -18.42 4.04 16.80
N PRO A 142 -18.17 3.29 17.89
CA PRO A 142 -18.29 1.84 17.86
C PRO A 142 -19.67 1.34 17.41
N ALA A 143 -20.71 2.21 17.36
CA ALA A 143 -22.04 1.88 16.85
C ALA A 143 -22.20 2.13 15.34
N ASP A 144 -21.24 2.76 14.64
CA ASP A 144 -21.38 3.09 13.23
C ASP A 144 -21.24 1.85 12.34
N ASP A 145 -22.16 1.68 11.39
CA ASP A 145 -22.13 0.56 10.45
C ASP A 145 -20.97 0.68 9.43
N ALA A 146 -20.54 1.91 9.13
CA ALA A 146 -19.41 2.17 8.24
C ALA A 146 -18.08 2.08 9.01
N GLN A 147 -17.46 0.91 8.98
CA GLN A 147 -16.16 0.67 9.61
C GLN A 147 -15.01 0.90 8.62
N PRO A 148 -13.89 1.52 9.04
CA PRO A 148 -12.74 1.69 8.18
C PRO A 148 -12.06 0.34 7.88
N ILE A 149 -11.29 0.33 6.80
CA ILE A 149 -10.34 -0.73 6.49
C ILE A 149 -8.94 -0.12 6.64
N PHE A 150 -8.12 -0.71 7.50
CA PHE A 150 -6.72 -0.35 7.65
C PHE A 150 -5.88 -1.26 6.76
N LEU A 151 -5.13 -0.64 5.83
CA LEU A 151 -4.13 -1.32 5.01
C LEU A 151 -2.74 -0.83 5.42
N THR A 152 -1.86 -1.74 5.85
CA THR A 152 -0.55 -1.37 6.41
C THR A 152 0.60 -2.12 5.75
N TYR A 153 1.73 -1.42 5.55
CA TYR A 153 3.02 -2.03 5.21
C TYR A 153 4.09 -1.65 6.24
N PRO A 154 4.10 -2.27 7.44
CA PRO A 154 5.13 -1.97 8.43
C PRO A 154 6.52 -2.34 7.91
N LEU A 155 7.50 -1.49 8.20
CA LEU A 155 8.91 -1.86 8.05
C LEU A 155 9.36 -2.78 9.19
N PRO A 156 10.37 -3.65 9.00
CA PRO A 156 10.86 -4.52 10.07
C PRO A 156 11.32 -3.78 11.33
N GLY A 157 11.80 -2.54 11.21
CA GLY A 157 12.15 -1.68 12.35
C GLY A 157 10.95 -1.30 13.24
N PHE A 158 9.72 -1.39 12.72
CA PHE A 158 8.49 -1.12 13.45
C PHE A 158 7.96 -2.34 14.23
N SER A 159 8.63 -3.49 14.13
CA SER A 159 8.18 -4.77 14.72
C SER A 159 7.87 -4.71 16.22
N ASN A 160 8.67 -3.96 16.99
CA ASN A 160 8.45 -3.79 18.44
C ASN A 160 7.18 -3.00 18.78
N TYR A 161 6.65 -2.22 17.84
CA TYR A 161 5.51 -1.35 18.03
C TYR A 161 4.21 -1.88 17.39
N LEU A 162 4.33 -2.92 16.55
CA LEU A 162 3.21 -3.50 15.82
C LEU A 162 2.12 -4.05 16.78
N GLY A 163 2.53 -4.66 17.90
CA GLY A 163 1.59 -5.17 18.91
C GLY A 163 0.75 -4.08 19.55
N ASP A 164 1.37 -2.99 19.97
CA ASP A 164 0.69 -1.83 20.55
C ASP A 164 -0.23 -1.16 19.53
N MET A 165 0.20 -1.07 18.27
CA MET A 165 -0.63 -0.55 17.18
C MET A 165 -1.88 -1.38 16.93
N LEU A 166 -1.74 -2.70 16.84
CA LEU A 166 -2.90 -3.58 16.62
C LEU A 166 -3.85 -3.53 17.82
N THR A 167 -3.31 -3.55 19.05
CA THR A 167 -4.10 -3.44 20.28
C THR A 167 -4.92 -2.15 20.32
N GLY A 168 -4.28 -1.04 19.94
CA GLY A 168 -4.94 0.26 19.89
C GLY A 168 -6.00 0.39 18.81
N LEU A 169 -5.72 -0.13 17.61
CA LEU A 169 -6.69 -0.22 16.52
C LEU A 169 -7.89 -1.10 16.90
N ASP A 170 -7.68 -2.18 17.64
CA ASP A 170 -8.77 -3.05 18.12
C ASP A 170 -9.61 -2.36 19.21
N ALA A 171 -8.99 -1.55 20.06
CA ALA A 171 -9.70 -0.74 21.05
C ALA A 171 -10.55 0.35 20.39
N ALA A 172 -9.97 1.11 19.44
CA ALA A 172 -10.64 2.24 18.80
C ALA A 172 -11.61 1.83 17.67
N TYR A 173 -11.28 0.75 16.95
CA TYR A 173 -12.02 0.27 15.78
C TYR A 173 -12.18 -1.27 15.82
N PRO A 174 -12.98 -1.79 16.77
CA PRO A 174 -13.07 -3.23 17.02
C PRO A 174 -13.63 -4.04 15.84
N ARG A 175 -14.40 -3.41 14.94
CA ARG A 175 -14.96 -4.04 13.75
C ARG A 175 -14.19 -3.72 12.45
N ALA A 176 -13.17 -2.87 12.51
CA ALA A 176 -12.38 -2.54 11.34
C ALA A 176 -11.55 -3.75 10.87
N LEU A 177 -11.51 -3.96 9.55
CA LEU A 177 -10.60 -4.91 8.94
C LEU A 177 -9.19 -4.32 8.97
N LYS A 178 -8.20 -5.12 9.38
CA LYS A 178 -6.78 -4.79 9.29
C LYS A 178 -6.12 -5.78 8.36
N ALA A 179 -5.54 -5.30 7.26
CA ALA A 179 -4.88 -6.10 6.24
C ALA A 179 -3.55 -5.45 5.86
N GLY A 180 -2.67 -6.22 5.22
CA GLY A 180 -1.36 -5.69 4.85
C GLY A 180 -0.30 -6.76 4.67
N GLY A 181 0.95 -6.32 4.73
CA GLY A 181 2.15 -7.15 4.64
C GLY A 181 3.31 -6.46 5.33
N ILE A 182 4.45 -7.14 5.47
CA ILE A 182 5.66 -6.54 6.06
C ILE A 182 6.66 -6.33 4.93
N ALA A 183 7.27 -5.14 4.86
CA ALA A 183 8.30 -4.86 3.87
C ALA A 183 9.49 -5.81 4.09
N SER A 184 9.97 -6.41 3.01
CA SER A 184 11.05 -7.40 3.05
C SER A 184 12.03 -7.19 1.90
N THR A 185 13.13 -7.94 1.92
CA THR A 185 14.16 -7.94 0.88
C THR A 185 14.69 -9.36 0.66
N VAL A 186 15.29 -9.59 -0.51
CA VAL A 186 15.96 -10.84 -0.89
C VAL A 186 17.23 -11.10 -0.08
N SER A 187 17.82 -10.03 0.47
CA SER A 187 19.09 -10.05 1.19
C SER A 187 19.08 -9.03 2.32
N SER A 188 19.72 -9.36 3.44
CA SER A 188 19.96 -8.46 4.56
C SER A 188 20.85 -7.27 4.21
N LEU A 189 21.52 -7.28 3.05
CA LEU A 189 22.31 -6.16 2.54
C LEU A 189 21.43 -5.01 2.01
N HIS A 190 20.18 -5.29 1.67
CA HIS A 190 19.21 -4.28 1.25
C HIS A 190 18.36 -3.83 2.44
N LYS A 191 18.16 -2.53 2.58
CA LYS A 191 17.20 -1.99 3.54
C LYS A 191 15.79 -2.07 2.95
N PRO A 192 14.83 -2.71 3.64
CA PRO A 192 13.43 -2.65 3.26
C PRO A 192 12.95 -1.20 3.22
N ARG A 193 12.09 -0.88 2.26
CA ARG A 193 11.50 0.46 2.11
C ARG A 193 10.00 0.37 1.96
N ALA A 194 9.32 1.42 2.37
CA ALA A 194 7.90 1.60 2.18
C ALA A 194 7.63 3.01 1.63
N TRP A 195 6.55 3.11 0.86
CA TRP A 195 6.13 4.33 0.20
C TRP A 195 4.67 4.58 0.51
N VAL A 196 4.35 5.83 0.82
CA VAL A 196 2.98 6.30 0.78
C VAL A 196 2.96 7.69 0.15
N GLY A 197 2.02 7.91 -0.76
CA GLY A 197 1.87 9.20 -1.43
C GLY A 197 0.43 9.65 -1.46
N PHE A 198 0.26 10.97 -1.40
CA PHE A 198 -1.03 11.64 -1.28
C PHE A 198 -1.14 12.71 -2.36
N GLY A 199 -2.27 12.79 -3.08
CA GLY A 199 -2.61 13.92 -3.96
C GLY A 199 -1.47 14.34 -4.91
N ASP A 200 -1.24 15.63 -5.13
CA ASP A 200 -0.04 16.15 -5.83
C ASP A 200 1.11 16.53 -4.86
N GLU A 201 1.04 16.07 -3.60
CA GLU A 201 1.97 16.45 -2.54
C GLU A 201 3.24 15.58 -2.48
N SER A 202 4.24 16.05 -1.71
CA SER A 202 5.53 15.37 -1.52
C SER A 202 5.37 14.00 -0.86
N ASP A 203 6.08 13.02 -1.40
CA ASP A 203 6.02 11.63 -0.97
C ASP A 203 6.66 11.41 0.42
N LEU A 204 6.16 10.43 1.19
CA LEU A 204 6.84 9.92 2.38
C LEU A 204 7.53 8.60 2.06
N GLU A 205 8.83 8.52 2.36
CA GLU A 205 9.69 7.34 2.20
C GLU A 205 10.54 7.14 3.46
N SER A 206 10.74 5.89 3.86
CA SER A 206 11.76 5.50 4.86
C SER A 206 12.43 4.17 4.52
#